data_AF-I8UHN9-F1
#
_entry.id   AF-I8UHN9-F1
#
_cell.length_a   1.000
_cell.length_b   1.000
_cell.length_c   1.000
_cell.angle_alpha   90.00
_cell.angle_beta   90.00
_cell.angle_gamma   90.00
#
_symmetry.space_group_name_H-M   'P 1'
#
loop_
_entity.id
_entity.type
_entity.pdbx_description
1 polymer ?
#
loop_
_entity_poly.entity_id
_entity_poly.type
_entity_poly.pdbx_seq_one_letter_code
_entity_poly.pdbx_strand_id
1 'polypeptide(L)' 'MNELRYHFMYKEREAVSHKIIIQLMDFKEGILVRGSMDQLLNMKNEQLRSDIQSQWDYIKNSPILGEEI' A
#
# COMPACT_ATOMS: atom_id res chain seq x y z
N MET A 1 23.16 7.66 -2.70
CA MET A 1 21.72 7.79 -2.45
C MET A 1 21.26 6.45 -1.89
N ASN A 2 20.92 6.37 -0.60
CA ASN A 2 20.39 5.13 -0.02
C ASN A 2 19.00 4.90 -0.61
N GLU A 3 18.82 3.83 -1.39
CA GLU A 3 17.49 3.35 -1.74
C GLU A 3 16.73 3.12 -0.43
N LEU A 4 15.69 3.93 -0.21
CA LEU A 4 14.72 3.68 0.85
C LEU A 4 14.03 2.37 0.48
N ARG A 5 14.51 1.27 1.07
CA ARG A 5 13.86 -0.02 0.93
C ARG A 5 12.66 -0.04 1.88
N TYR A 6 11.48 -0.32 1.38
CA TYR A 6 10.25 -0.50 2.17
C TYR A 6 9.49 -1.76 1.72
N HIS A 7 8.68 -2.32 2.64
CA HIS A 7 7.75 -3.40 2.41
C HIS A 7 6.34 -2.85 2.19
N PHE A 8 5.64 -3.36 1.19
CA PHE A 8 4.24 -3.03 0.91
C PHE A 8 3.33 -4.06 1.58
N MET A 9 2.43 -3.60 2.45
CA MET A 9 1.42 -4.43 3.10
C MET A 9 0.01 -3.91 2.77
N TYR A 10 -0.85 -4.83 2.37
CA TYR A 10 -2.23 -4.59 1.98
C TYR A 10 -3.21 -5.14 3.01
N LYS A 11 -4.22 -4.36 3.41
CA LYS A 11 -5.31 -4.82 4.26
C LYS A 11 -6.65 -4.23 3.81
N GLU A 12 -7.55 -5.08 3.31
CA GLU A 12 -8.87 -4.65 2.80
C GLU A 12 -9.85 -4.19 3.86
N ARG A 13 -9.73 -4.70 5.08
CA ARG A 13 -10.78 -4.50 6.10
C ARG A 13 -10.35 -3.52 7.17
N GLU A 14 -10.74 -2.26 6.99
CA GLU A 14 -11.17 -1.45 8.12
C GLU A 14 -12.59 -1.89 8.51
N ALA A 15 -12.76 -2.43 9.73
CA ALA A 15 -13.99 -3.11 10.16
C ALA A 15 -15.27 -2.24 10.12
N VAL A 16 -15.12 -0.92 10.04
CA VAL A 16 -16.22 0.05 10.09
C VAL A 16 -16.48 0.67 8.71
N SER A 17 -15.44 1.01 7.97
CA SER A 17 -15.56 1.81 6.74
C SER A 17 -15.48 0.99 5.46
N HIS A 18 -15.13 -0.31 5.55
CA HIS A 18 -14.80 -1.15 4.40
C HIS A 18 -13.72 -0.56 3.48
N LYS A 19 -12.93 0.38 3.99
CA LYS A 19 -11.84 0.99 3.24
C LYS A 19 -10.64 0.06 3.21
N ILE A 20 -10.07 -0.04 2.03
CA ILE A 20 -8.73 -0.57 1.80
C ILE A 20 -7.73 0.32 2.53
N ILE A 21 -6.96 -0.28 3.44
CA ILE A 21 -5.84 0.34 4.12
C ILE A 21 -4.55 -0.23 3.55
N ILE A 22 -3.69 0.66 3.08
CA ILE A 22 -2.35 0.32 2.63
C ILE A 22 -1.37 0.79 3.69
N GLN A 23 -0.38 -0.05 3.96
CA GLN A 23 0.66 0.20 4.95
C GLN A 23 2.02 -0.05 4.32
N LEU A 24 2.91 0.93 4.40
CA LEU A 24 4.31 0.82 4.05
C LEU A 24 5.13 0.70 5.32
N MET A 25 6.02 -0.28 5.35
CA MET A 25 6.89 -0.55 6.49
C MET A 25 8.35 -0.48 6.07
N ASP A 26 9.25 -0.10 6.97
CA ASP A 26 10.68 -0.28 6.77
C ASP A 26 11.08 -1.76 7.02
N PHE A 27 12.35 -2.09 6.77
CA PHE A 27 12.91 -3.44 6.95
C PHE A 27 13.06 -3.87 8.42
N LYS A 28 12.80 -2.97 9.37
CA LYS A 28 12.79 -3.23 10.81
C LYS A 28 11.37 -3.29 11.35
N GLU A 29 10.38 -3.47 10.48
CA GLU A 29 8.96 -3.50 10.79
C GLU A 29 8.38 -2.17 11.33
N GLY A 30 9.11 -1.06 11.17
CA GLY A 30 8.62 0.28 11.49
C GLY A 30 7.60 0.75 10.45
N ILE A 31 6.45 1.25 10.89
CA ILE A 31 5.44 1.82 9.98
C ILE A 31 5.95 3.16 9.44
N LEU A 32 6.15 3.25 8.13
CA LEU A 32 6.51 4.49 7.46
C LEU A 32 5.28 5.30 7.10
N VAL A 33 4.28 4.63 6.51
CA VAL A 33 3.04 5.26 6.04
C VAL A 33 1.88 4.29 6.20
N ARG A 34 0.73 4.80 6.61
CA ARG A 34 -0.52 4.02 6.72
C ARG A 34 -1.70 4.92 6.39
N GLY A 35 -2.58 4.48 5.51
CA GLY A 35 -3.77 5.23 5.12
C GLY A 35 -4.63 4.52 4.10
N SER A 36 -5.79 5.09 3.79
CA SER A 36 -6.60 4.65 2.66
C SER A 36 -5.98 5.06 1.33
N MET A 37 -6.33 4.38 0.24
CA MET A 37 -5.78 4.69 -1.08
C MET A 37 -5.91 6.18 -1.44
N ASP A 38 -7.09 6.78 -1.21
CA ASP A 38 -7.32 8.21 -1.47
C ASP A 38 -6.40 9.12 -0.66
N GLN A 39 -6.10 8.77 0.60
CA GLN A 39 -5.20 9.56 1.43
C GLN A 39 -3.76 9.48 0.91
N LEU A 40 -3.36 8.28 0.46
CA LEU A 40 -2.01 8.02 -0.02
C LEU A 40 -1.75 8.66 -1.38
N LEU A 41 -2.75 8.71 -2.26
CA LEU A 41 -2.66 9.39 -3.55
C LEU A 41 -2.58 10.91 -3.42
N ASN A 42 -3.06 11.47 -2.32
CA ASN A 42 -2.97 12.90 -2.04
C ASN A 42 -1.68 13.30 -1.28
N MET A 43 -0.74 12.37 -1.09
CA MET A 43 0.53 12.68 -0.43
C MET A 43 1.44 13.55 -1.31
N LYS A 44 2.21 14.43 -0.66
CA LYS A 44 3.20 15.30 -1.32
C LYS A 44 4.41 14.54 -1.87
N ASN A 45 4.72 13.37 -1.32
CA ASN A 45 5.86 12.57 -1.78
C ASN A 45 5.49 11.83 -3.06
N GLU A 46 5.96 12.34 -4.20
CA GLU A 46 5.58 11.84 -5.52
C GLU A 46 6.11 10.43 -5.82
N GLN A 47 7.33 10.13 -5.37
CA GLN A 47 7.92 8.80 -5.54
C GLN A 47 7.08 7.75 -4.80
N LEU A 48 6.81 8.01 -3.52
CA LEU A 48 6.03 7.09 -2.69
C LEU A 48 4.62 6.89 -3.24
N ARG A 49 4.00 7.97 -3.73
CA ARG A 49 2.69 7.93 -4.39
C ARG A 49 2.71 7.03 -5.63
N SER A 50 3.72 7.18 -6.48
CA SER A 50 3.90 6.36 -7.69
C SER A 50 4.10 4.88 -7.33
N ASP A 51 4.91 4.60 -6.31
CA ASP A 51 5.21 3.24 -5.88
C ASP A 51 3.95 2.55 -5.30
N ILE A 52 3.19 3.27 -4.48
CA ILE A 52 1.90 2.79 -3.95
C ILE A 52 0.91 2.51 -5.08
N GLN A 53 0.79 3.42 -6.06
CA GLN A 53 -0.10 3.23 -7.20
C GLN A 53 0.28 2.00 -8.02
N SER A 54 1.58 1.82 -8.32
CA SER A 54 2.05 0.66 -9.08
C SER A 54 1.80 -0.67 -8.36
N GLN A 55 2.06 -0.73 -7.05
CA GLN A 55 1.78 -1.92 -6.24
C GLN A 55 0.28 -2.19 -6.16
N TRP A 56 -0.53 -1.14 -6.04
CA TRP A 56 -1.98 -1.26 -6.00
C TRP A 56 -2.55 -1.79 -7.32
N ASP A 57 -2.07 -1.29 -8.45
CA ASP A 57 -2.48 -1.77 -9.76
C ASP A 57 -2.03 -3.21 -9.99
N TYR A 58 -0.83 -3.59 -9.51
CA TYR A 58 -0.39 -4.98 -9.54
C TYR A 58 -1.33 -5.90 -8.76
N ILE A 59 -1.71 -5.51 -7.53
CA ILE A 59 -2.62 -6.27 -6.67
C ILE A 59 -3.99 -6.41 -7.34
N LYS A 60 -4.61 -5.30 -7.77
CA LYS A 60 -5.92 -5.32 -8.42
C LYS A 60 -5.99 -6.19 -9.68
N ASN A 61 -4.91 -6.21 -10.45
CA ASN A 61 -4.82 -6.99 -11.67
C ASN A 61 -4.16 -8.35 -11.46
N SER A 62 -3.80 -8.69 -10.22
CA SER A 62 -3.17 -9.97 -9.90
C SER A 62 -4.22 -11.07 -10.02
N PRO A 63 -3.99 -12.09 -10.87
CA PRO A 63 -4.93 -13.19 -11.02
C PRO A 63 -5.09 -14.01 -9.72
N ILE A 64 -4.18 -13.87 -8.77
CA ILE A 64 -4.15 -14.61 -7.50
C ILE A 64 -5.28 -14.17 -6.55
N LEU A 65 -5.77 -12.93 -6.63
CA LEU A 65 -6.92 -12.49 -5.80
C LEU A 65 -8.26 -13.04 -6.28
N GLY A 66 -8.31 -13.67 -7.46
CA GLY A 66 -9.51 -14.33 -7.99
C GLY A 66 -9.66 -15.79 -7.56
N GLU A 67 -8.63 -16.40 -6.99
CA GLU A 67 -8.74 -17.70 -6.35
C GLU A 67 -9.03 -17.48 -4.86
N GLU A 68 -10.31 -17.61 -4.49
CA GLU A 68 -10.69 -17.78 -3.09
C GLU A 68 -9.87 -18.95 -2.52
N ILE A 69 -8.98 -18.66 -1.57
CA ILE A 69 -8.37 -19.68 -0.70
C ILE A 69 -9.31 -19.92 0.48
#